data_AF-A0A087UMH2-F1
#
_entry.id   AF-A0A087UMH2-F1
#
_cell.length_a   1.000
_cell.length_b   1.000
_cell.length_c   1.000
_cell.angle_alpha   90.00
_cell.angle_beta   90.00
_cell.angle_gamma   90.00
#
_symmetry.space_group_name_H-M   'P 1'
#
loop_
_entity.id
_entity.type
_entity.pdbx_description
1 polymer ?
#
loop_
_entity_poly.entity_id
_entity_poly.type
_entity_poly.pdbx_seq_one_letter_code
_entity_poly.pdbx_strand_id
1 'polypeptide(L)'
;MVSLLDITPTILEWFNITYPDYKINGNVVKLTGKSLLHINSNVSTNDVVFGSHNLHEITMYYPMRVIRTKNYKLIHNLNFKMP
;
A
#
# COMPACT_ATOMS: atom_id res chain seq x y z
N MET A 1 4.65 -11.55 0.66
CA MET A 1 3.28 -10.96 0.67
C MET A 1 3.24 -9.86 -0.37
N VAL A 2 2.07 -9.59 -0.96
CA VAL A 2 1.91 -8.64 -2.06
C VAL A 2 0.69 -7.73 -1.82
N SER A 3 0.70 -6.54 -2.42
CA SER A 3 -0.37 -5.53 -2.35
C SER A 3 -0.85 -5.14 -3.75
N LEU A 4 -2.07 -4.65 -3.88
CA LEU A 4 -2.55 -4.08 -5.15
C LEU A 4 -1.70 -2.87 -5.59
N LEU A 5 -1.05 -2.18 -4.64
CA LEU A 5 -0.10 -1.10 -4.92
C LEU A 5 1.15 -1.56 -5.71
N ASP A 6 1.41 -2.86 -5.77
CA ASP A 6 2.53 -3.44 -6.52
C ASP A 6 2.21 -3.56 -8.03
N ILE A 7 0.95 -3.46 -8.45
CA ILE A 7 0.58 -3.61 -9.87
C ILE A 7 1.17 -2.51 -10.73
N THR A 8 1.04 -1.24 -10.34
CA THR A 8 1.58 -0.11 -11.11
C THR A 8 3.09 -0.24 -11.36
N PRO A 9 3.96 -0.41 -10.34
CA PRO A 9 5.39 -0.59 -10.59
C PRO A 9 5.70 -1.86 -11.41
N THR A 10 4.90 -2.92 -11.28
CA THR A 10 5.06 -4.14 -12.10
C THR A 10 4.81 -3.88 -13.59
N ILE A 11 3.72 -3.20 -13.93
CA ILE A 11 3.39 -2.87 -15.32
C ILE A 11 4.42 -1.90 -15.90
N LEU A 12 4.84 -0.90 -15.13
CA LEU A 12 5.85 0.06 -15.56
C LEU A 12 7.19 -0.65 -15.87
N GLU A 13 7.64 -1.57 -15.01
CA GLU A 13 8.83 -2.36 -15.28
C GLU A 13 8.67 -3.26 -16.52
N TRP A 14 7.51 -3.92 -16.67
CA TRP A 14 7.23 -4.79 -17.82
C TRP A 14 7.37 -4.05 -19.16
N PHE A 15 6.93 -2.79 -19.21
CA PHE A 15 7.05 -1.94 -20.40
C PHE A 15 8.33 -1.09 -20.44
N ASN A 16 9.24 -1.26 -19.49
CA ASN A 16 10.47 -0.49 -19.35
C ASN A 16 10.23 1.04 -19.28
N ILE A 17 9.24 1.46 -18.50
CA ILE A 17 8.85 2.86 -18.29
C ILE A 17 9.29 3.33 -16.90
N THR A 18 10.06 4.43 -16.84
CA THR A 18 10.45 5.06 -15.58
C THR A 18 9.29 5.87 -14.98
N TYR A 19 9.06 5.72 -13.66
CA TYR A 19 8.10 6.57 -12.95
C TYR A 19 8.62 8.01 -12.88
N PRO A 20 7.84 9.02 -13.30
CA PRO A 20 8.33 10.39 -13.41
C PRO A 20 8.51 11.05 -12.03
N ASP A 21 9.43 12.02 -11.96
CA ASP A 21 9.56 12.89 -10.81
C ASP A 21 8.55 14.04 -10.87
N TYR A 22 7.61 14.08 -9.94
CA TYR A 22 6.64 15.16 -9.80
C TYR A 22 6.21 15.36 -8.36
N LYS A 23 5.47 16.46 -8.11
CA LYS A 23 4.99 16.84 -6.78
C LYS A 23 3.48 17.03 -6.77
N ILE A 24 2.83 16.64 -5.68
CA ILE A 24 1.44 17.00 -5.34
C ILE A 24 1.49 17.78 -4.04
N ASN A 25 0.91 18.99 -4.02
CA ASN A 25 0.92 19.88 -2.84
C ASN A 25 2.34 20.09 -2.27
N GLY A 26 3.34 20.25 -3.15
CA GLY A 26 4.74 20.44 -2.77
C GLY A 26 5.50 19.17 -2.34
N ASN A 27 4.81 18.04 -2.17
CA ASN A 27 5.40 16.76 -1.76
C ASN A 27 5.74 15.90 -2.97
N VAL A 28 6.96 15.35 -3.01
CA VAL A 28 7.38 14.41 -4.06
C VAL A 28 6.57 13.13 -3.96
N VAL A 29 6.03 12.67 -5.08
CA VAL A 29 5.29 11.41 -5.14
C VAL A 29 6.27 10.27 -5.40
N LYS A 30 6.23 9.23 -4.55
CA LYS A 30 6.99 7.99 -4.74
C LYS A 30 6.07 6.80 -4.54
N LEU A 31 6.16 5.82 -5.43
CA LEU A 31 5.47 4.55 -5.25
C LEU A 31 6.10 3.77 -4.10
N THR A 32 5.28 3.25 -3.21
CA THR A 32 5.72 2.38 -2.11
C THR A 32 5.62 0.90 -2.45
N GLY A 33 4.91 0.57 -3.53
CA GLY A 33 4.86 -0.79 -4.06
C GLY A 33 6.16 -1.16 -4.76
N LYS A 34 6.34 -2.45 -5.00
CA LYS A 34 7.49 -3.02 -5.72
C LYS A 34 7.00 -3.84 -6.90
N SER A 35 7.83 -3.98 -7.93
CA SER A 35 7.49 -4.87 -9.03
C SER A 35 7.47 -6.34 -8.58
N LEU A 36 6.54 -7.10 -9.15
CA LEU A 36 6.33 -8.52 -8.90
C LEU A 36 7.03 -9.42 -9.93
N LEU A 37 7.65 -8.86 -10.97
CA LEU A 37 8.30 -9.64 -12.05
C LEU A 37 9.46 -10.51 -11.57
N HIS A 38 10.13 -10.07 -10.50
CA HIS A 38 11.33 -10.72 -9.96
C HIS A 38 11.09 -11.35 -8.58
N ILE A 39 9.88 -11.85 -8.31
CA ILE A 39 9.60 -12.56 -7.06
C ILE A 39 10.33 -13.91 -7.07
N ASN A 40 11.36 -14.01 -6.22
CA ASN A 40 12.03 -15.26 -5.93
C ASN A 40 11.29 -16.02 -4.81
N SER A 41 11.32 -17.35 -4.84
CA SER A 41 10.72 -18.25 -3.85
C SER A 41 11.35 -18.16 -2.45
N ASN A 42 12.51 -17.50 -2.32
CA ASN A 42 13.12 -17.20 -1.03
C ASN A 42 12.37 -16.06 -0.35
N VAL A 43 11.49 -16.43 0.58
CA VAL A 43 10.64 -15.54 1.37
C VAL A 43 11.51 -14.52 2.09
N SER A 44 11.49 -13.27 1.62
CA SER A 44 12.13 -12.15 2.31
C SER A 44 11.49 -12.00 3.70
N THR A 45 12.30 -11.87 4.73
CA THR A 45 11.89 -11.75 6.14
C THR A 45 11.07 -10.48 6.43
N ASN A 46 11.05 -9.51 5.51
CA ASN A 46 10.35 -8.23 5.63
C ASN A 46 9.07 -8.12 4.80
N ASP A 47 8.36 -9.24 4.62
CA ASP A 47 7.05 -9.25 3.99
C ASP A 47 6.03 -8.51 4.87
N VAL A 48 5.76 -7.25 4.51
CA VAL A 48 4.78 -6.37 5.15
C VAL A 48 3.87 -5.77 4.08
N VAL A 49 2.57 -5.71 4.36
CA VAL A 49 1.60 -4.99 3.53
C VAL A 49 0.79 -4.03 4.39
N PHE A 50 0.36 -2.93 3.78
CA PHE A 50 -0.34 -1.85 4.45
C PHE A 50 -1.75 -1.67 3.87
N GLY A 51 -2.65 -1.16 4.70
CA GLY A 51 -3.99 -0.74 4.30
C GLY A 51 -4.34 0.60 4.92
N SER A 52 -5.02 1.45 4.16
CA SER A 52 -5.52 2.74 4.63
C SER A 52 -6.93 2.92 4.09
N HIS A 53 -7.89 3.08 4.99
CA HIS A 53 -9.29 3.31 4.67
C HIS A 53 -9.77 4.53 5.45
N ASN A 54 -10.62 5.36 4.85
CA ASN A 54 -11.17 6.55 5.51
C ASN A 54 -12.70 6.52 5.52
N LEU A 55 -13.30 6.50 4.33
CA LEU A 55 -14.75 6.52 4.12
C LEU A 55 -15.12 5.36 3.19
N HIS A 56 -16.25 4.71 3.45
CA HIS A 56 -16.90 3.85 2.47
C HIS A 56 -17.90 4.67 1.65
N GLU A 57 -18.91 5.21 2.32
CA GLU A 57 -19.77 6.29 1.84
C GLU A 57 -19.39 7.61 2.53
N ILE A 58 -19.88 8.74 1.99
CA ILE A 58 -19.58 10.06 2.54
C ILE A 58 -20.05 10.24 4.00
N THR A 59 -21.09 9.50 4.41
CA THR A 59 -21.64 9.51 5.78
C THR A 59 -20.95 8.51 6.71
N MET A 60 -20.12 7.59 6.19
CA MET A 60 -19.52 6.51 6.95
C MET A 60 -18.06 6.82 7.33
N TYR A 61 -17.86 7.81 8.20
CA TYR A 61 -16.52 8.22 8.65
C TYR A 61 -15.95 7.28 9.73
N TYR A 62 -15.36 6.16 9.26
CA TYR A 62 -14.67 5.17 10.10
C TYR A 62 -13.24 4.88 9.60
N PRO A 63 -12.31 5.83 9.77
CA PRO A 63 -10.94 5.66 9.31
C PRO A 63 -10.18 4.55 10.03
N MET A 64 -9.48 3.74 9.23
CA MET A 64 -8.65 2.63 9.69
C MET A 64 -7.26 2.69 9.06
N ARG A 65 -6.24 2.29 9.84
CA ARG A 65 -4.87 2.04 9.35
C ARG A 65 -4.50 0.60 9.68
N VAL A 66 -3.93 -0.10 8.70
CA VAL A 66 -3.65 -1.53 8.80
C VAL A 66 -2.19 -1.78 8.43
N ILE A 67 -1.53 -2.61 9.23
CA ILE A 67 -0.27 -3.24 8.88
C ILE A 67 -0.45 -4.75 9.06
N ARG A 68 0.01 -5.52 8.08
CA ARG A 68 -0.01 -6.97 8.11
C ARG A 68 1.39 -7.48 7.81
N THR A 69 1.84 -8.44 8.60
CA THR A 69 3.00 -9.30 8.35
C THR A 69 2.50 -10.70 7.97
N LYS A 70 3.41 -11.65 7.72
CA LYS A 70 3.05 -13.04 7.41
C LYS A 70 2.09 -13.64 8.45
N ASN A 71 2.35 -13.40 9.73
CA ASN A 71 1.66 -14.05 10.84
C ASN A 71 0.72 -13.12 11.62
N TYR A 72 0.92 -11.81 11.52
CA TYR A 72 0.19 -10.85 12.35
C TYR A 72 -0.53 -9.80 11.50
N LYS A 73 -1.66 -9.32 12.00
CA LYS A 73 -2.40 -8.20 11.44
C LYS A 73 -2.75 -7.25 12.59
N LEU A 74 -2.33 -6.01 12.47
CA LEU A 74 -2.72 -4.92 13.36
C LEU A 74 -3.65 -3.98 12.59
N ILE A 75 -4.77 -3.64 13.22
CA ILE A 75 -5.73 -2.65 12.73
C ILE A 75 -5.84 -1.58 13.80
N HIS A 76 -5.62 -0.33 13.41
CA HIS A 76 -5.86 0.84 14.23
C HIS A 76 -7.13 1.53 13.73
N ASN A 77 -8.19 1.46 14.53
CA ASN A 77 -9.46 2.14 14.29
C ASN A 77 -9.35 3.55 14.88
N LEU A 78 -9.22 4.56 14.02
CA LEU A 78 -8.95 5.94 14.48
C LEU A 78 -10.19 6.53 15.17
N ASN A 79 -11.37 6.17 14.69
CA ASN A 79 -12.64 6.68 15.20
C ASN A 79 -13.39 5.65 16.05
N PHE A 80 -12.66 4.88 16.87
CA PHE A 80 -13.19 3.71 17.59
C PHE A 80 -14.24 4.01 18.67
N LYS A 81 -14.35 5.26 19.12
CA LYS A 81 -15.30 5.70 20.16
C LYS A 81 -16.62 6.24 19.62
N MET A 82 -16.79 6.31 18.31
CA MET A 82 -18.07 6.78 17.75
C MET A 82 -19.20 5.84 18.16
N PRO A 83 -20.42 6.39 18.34
CA PRO A 83 -21.62 5.58 18.48
C PRO A 83 -21.86 4.69 17.25
#